data_AF-A0A7S3I2D4-F1
#
_entry.id   AF-A0A7S3I2D4-F1
#
_cell.length_a   1.000
_cell.length_b   1.000
_cell.length_c   1.000
_cell.angle_alpha   90.00
_cell.angle_beta   90.00
_cell.angle_gamma   90.00
#
_symmetry.space_group_name_H-M   'P 1'
#
loop_
_entity.id
_entity.type
_entity.pdbx_description
1 polymer ?
#
loop_
_entity_poly.entity_id
_entity_poly.type
_entity_poly.pdbx_seq_one_letter_code
_entity_poly.pdbx_strand_id
1 'polypeptide(L)'
;LTISAGADLEKKATSKFRYELVRLLNLAFYSYSLMLKGLKLVTPPASLIPLEGGVMEAEVLSVVSCPTAMVCKWITNLLEQQRQAQRITDAQVGVITNELIKLMSCYQATNGLQFTPMPAMLNGFTYFFVVAWVYTLTPVVAEMEMHENGTLNNEGFGLALAFTFFVALFFFGLFEAGKVIEAPLAAVVNLIP
;
A
#
# COMPACT_ATOMS: atom_id res chain seq x y z
N LEU A 1 -49.40 -22.95 -6.24
CA LEU A 1 -48.12 -23.68 -6.11
C LEU A 1 -46.98 -23.04 -6.92
N THR A 2 -47.21 -22.58 -8.15
CA THR A 2 -46.20 -21.94 -9.02
C THR A 2 -45.69 -20.57 -8.55
N ILE A 3 -46.54 -19.72 -7.95
CA ILE A 3 -46.15 -18.39 -7.43
C ILE A 3 -45.19 -18.53 -6.23
N SER A 4 -45.42 -19.52 -5.36
CA SER A 4 -44.54 -19.82 -4.21
C SER A 4 -43.16 -20.28 -4.69
N ALA A 5 -43.12 -21.20 -5.67
CA ALA A 5 -41.86 -21.69 -6.22
C ALA A 5 -41.05 -20.59 -6.92
N GLY A 6 -41.72 -19.66 -7.61
CA GLY A 6 -41.06 -18.48 -8.21
C GLY A 6 -40.45 -17.55 -7.16
N ALA A 7 -41.17 -17.27 -6.08
CA ALA A 7 -40.67 -16.44 -4.99
C ALA A 7 -39.48 -17.06 -4.24
N ASP A 8 -39.49 -18.38 -4.05
CA ASP A 8 -38.39 -19.12 -3.42
C ASP A 8 -37.13 -19.13 -4.29
N LEU A 9 -37.28 -19.24 -5.61
CA LEU A 9 -36.17 -19.16 -6.57
C LEU A 9 -35.57 -17.75 -6.63
N GLU A 10 -36.40 -16.71 -6.62
CA GLU A 10 -35.98 -15.30 -6.55
C GLU A 10 -35.19 -15.00 -5.27
N LYS A 11 -35.67 -15.48 -4.12
CA LYS A 11 -35.00 -15.35 -2.83
C LYS A 11 -33.64 -16.05 -2.83
N LYS A 12 -33.57 -17.27 -3.37
CA LYS A 12 -32.32 -18.02 -3.51
C LYS A 12 -31.32 -17.32 -4.44
N ALA A 13 -31.80 -16.78 -5.57
CA ALA A 13 -30.97 -16.05 -6.52
C ALA A 13 -30.39 -14.76 -5.92
N THR A 14 -31.22 -14.00 -5.18
CA THR A 14 -30.79 -12.77 -4.49
C THR A 14 -29.77 -13.08 -3.39
N SER A 15 -29.97 -14.16 -2.63
CA SER A 15 -29.00 -14.59 -1.60
C SER A 15 -27.68 -15.02 -2.23
N LYS A 16 -27.72 -15.77 -3.34
CA LYS A 16 -26.51 -16.16 -4.08
C LYS A 16 -25.74 -14.94 -4.58
N PHE A 17 -26.45 -13.97 -5.14
CA PHE A 17 -25.86 -12.69 -5.58
C PHE A 17 -25.13 -11.96 -4.44
N ARG A 18 -25.80 -11.76 -3.28
CA ARG A 18 -25.19 -11.04 -2.15
C ARG A 18 -23.96 -11.76 -1.61
N TYR A 19 -24.04 -13.07 -1.45
CA TYR A 19 -22.91 -13.89 -1.02
C TYR A 19 -21.73 -13.74 -1.97
N GLU A 20 -22.00 -13.85 -3.27
CA GLU A 20 -20.96 -13.79 -4.30
C GLU A 20 -20.31 -12.40 -4.39
N LEU A 21 -21.11 -11.34 -4.26
CA LEU A 21 -20.60 -9.98 -4.21
C LEU A 21 -19.66 -9.77 -3.02
N VAL A 22 -20.04 -10.24 -1.83
CA VAL A 22 -19.20 -10.15 -0.62
C VAL A 22 -17.93 -11.00 -0.76
N ARG A 23 -18.04 -12.21 -1.33
CA ARG A 23 -16.88 -13.06 -1.62
C ARG A 23 -15.88 -12.34 -2.52
N LEU A 24 -16.34 -11.77 -3.63
CA LEU A 24 -15.50 -11.05 -4.59
C LEU A 24 -14.89 -9.79 -3.97
N LEU A 25 -15.62 -9.04 -3.15
CA LEU A 25 -15.06 -7.88 -2.45
C LEU A 25 -13.94 -8.28 -1.47
N ASN A 26 -14.12 -9.37 -0.71
CA ASN A 26 -13.08 -9.90 0.16
C ASN A 26 -11.89 -10.43 -0.63
N LEU A 27 -12.12 -11.05 -1.79
CA LEU A 27 -11.06 -11.52 -2.68
C LEU A 27 -10.26 -10.36 -3.28
N ALA A 28 -10.93 -9.26 -3.66
CA ALA A 28 -10.28 -8.04 -4.13
C ALA A 28 -9.43 -7.39 -3.02
N PHE A 29 -9.94 -7.38 -1.78
CA PHE A 29 -9.16 -6.91 -0.63
C PHE A 29 -7.95 -7.81 -0.35
N TYR A 30 -8.12 -9.13 -0.41
CA TYR A 30 -7.02 -10.07 -0.22
C TYR A 30 -5.94 -9.92 -1.28
N SER A 31 -6.31 -9.84 -2.55
CA SER A 31 -5.37 -9.64 -3.65
C SER A 31 -4.67 -8.29 -3.56
N TYR A 32 -5.38 -7.24 -3.14
CA TYR A 32 -4.78 -5.94 -2.86
C TYR A 32 -3.76 -6.02 -1.72
N SER A 33 -4.10 -6.65 -0.59
CA SER A 33 -3.18 -6.83 0.54
C SER A 33 -1.91 -7.60 0.17
N LEU A 34 -2.02 -8.63 -0.68
CA LEU A 34 -0.86 -9.33 -1.21
C LEU A 34 0.02 -8.44 -2.09
N MET A 35 -0.59 -7.61 -2.95
CA MET A 35 0.14 -6.63 -3.76
C MET A 35 0.87 -5.62 -2.87
N LEU A 36 0.24 -5.13 -1.79
CA LEU A 36 0.91 -4.24 -0.82
C LEU A 36 2.15 -4.91 -0.21
N LYS A 37 2.05 -6.21 0.08
CA LYS A 37 3.13 -7.06 0.60
C LYS A 37 4.17 -7.45 -0.48
N GLY A 38 3.98 -7.08 -1.75
CA GLY A 38 4.84 -7.50 -2.85
C GLY A 38 4.76 -9.00 -3.17
N LEU A 39 3.69 -9.67 -2.72
CA LEU A 39 3.48 -11.11 -2.88
C LEU A 39 2.58 -11.40 -4.09
N LYS A 40 2.91 -12.46 -4.82
CA LYS A 40 2.06 -12.96 -5.90
C LYS A 40 0.94 -13.82 -5.34
N LEU A 41 -0.28 -13.61 -5.82
CA LEU A 41 -1.40 -14.50 -5.56
C LEU A 41 -1.18 -15.82 -6.30
N VAL A 42 -0.80 -16.88 -5.58
CA VAL A 42 -0.64 -18.24 -6.15
C VAL A 42 -1.92 -19.05 -5.98
N THR A 43 -2.52 -18.98 -4.78
CA THR A 43 -3.76 -19.69 -4.48
C THR A 43 -4.61 -18.81 -3.58
N PRO A 44 -5.87 -18.52 -3.95
CA PRO A 44 -6.79 -17.80 -3.08
C PRO A 44 -7.17 -18.65 -1.85
N PRO A 45 -7.57 -18.02 -0.73
CA PRO A 45 -8.04 -18.73 0.46
C PRO A 45 -9.22 -19.64 0.13
N ALA A 46 -9.24 -20.86 0.69
CA ALA A 46 -10.29 -21.84 0.43
C ALA A 46 -11.72 -21.31 0.72
N SER A 47 -11.85 -20.40 1.69
CA SER A 47 -13.12 -19.73 2.03
C SER A 47 -13.62 -18.74 0.96
N LEU A 48 -12.75 -18.31 0.05
CA LEU A 48 -13.05 -17.38 -1.03
C LEU A 48 -13.10 -18.06 -2.41
N ILE A 49 -12.86 -19.37 -2.47
CA ILE A 49 -13.01 -20.17 -3.68
C ILE A 49 -14.48 -20.61 -3.78
N PRO A 50 -15.17 -20.36 -4.90
CA PRO A 50 -16.54 -20.82 -5.07
C PRO A 50 -16.56 -22.34 -5.23
N LEU A 51 -17.61 -22.97 -4.70
CA LEU A 51 -17.81 -24.41 -4.77
C LEU A 51 -17.91 -24.92 -6.22
N GLU A 52 -18.49 -24.12 -7.10
CA GLU A 52 -18.62 -24.41 -8.54
C GLU A 52 -17.62 -23.52 -9.32
N GLY A 53 -16.77 -24.13 -10.14
CA GLY A 53 -15.83 -23.40 -11.01
C GLY A 53 -14.62 -22.76 -10.30
N GLY A 54 -14.47 -22.95 -8.98
CA GLY A 54 -13.43 -22.26 -8.21
C GLY A 54 -11.99 -22.62 -8.56
N VAL A 55 -11.75 -23.81 -9.11
CA VAL A 55 -10.43 -24.20 -9.64
C VAL A 55 -10.01 -23.29 -10.80
N MET A 56 -10.96 -23.01 -11.70
CA MET A 56 -10.72 -22.15 -12.85
C MET A 56 -10.51 -20.68 -12.43
N GLU A 57 -11.29 -20.18 -11.46
CA GLU A 57 -11.08 -18.84 -10.91
C GLU A 57 -9.69 -18.69 -10.28
N ALA A 58 -9.28 -19.67 -9.48
CA ALA A 58 -7.97 -19.68 -8.83
C ALA A 58 -6.83 -19.71 -9.86
N GLU A 59 -6.97 -20.52 -10.91
CA GLU A 59 -6.00 -20.61 -11.99
C GLU A 59 -5.86 -19.27 -12.72
N VAL A 60 -6.98 -18.67 -13.12
CA VAL A 60 -6.97 -17.35 -13.78
C VAL A 60 -6.25 -16.32 -12.90
N LEU A 61 -6.62 -16.22 -11.63
CA LEU A 61 -6.02 -15.27 -10.68
C LEU A 61 -4.52 -15.47 -10.47
N SER A 62 -4.02 -16.70 -10.62
CA SER A 62 -2.58 -17.00 -10.51
C SER A 62 -1.75 -16.56 -11.72
N VAL A 63 -2.40 -16.41 -12.87
CA VAL A 63 -1.75 -16.09 -14.15
C VAL A 63 -1.81 -14.60 -14.47
N VAL A 64 -2.90 -13.89 -14.11
CA VAL A 64 -3.02 -12.46 -14.40
C VAL A 64 -1.99 -11.62 -13.64
N SER A 65 -1.50 -10.57 -14.32
CA SER A 65 -0.60 -9.57 -13.73
C SER A 65 -1.29 -8.71 -12.66
N CYS A 66 -2.60 -8.51 -12.76
CA CYS A 66 -3.39 -7.71 -11.82
C CYS A 66 -4.66 -8.46 -11.37
N PRO A 67 -4.55 -9.31 -10.34
CA PRO A 67 -5.69 -10.09 -9.85
C PRO A 67 -6.83 -9.20 -9.32
N THR A 68 -6.53 -8.10 -8.63
CA THR A 68 -7.55 -7.16 -8.12
C THR A 68 -8.42 -6.57 -9.24
N ALA A 69 -7.82 -6.19 -10.38
CA ALA A 69 -8.57 -5.70 -11.53
C ALA A 69 -9.49 -6.79 -12.13
N MET A 70 -9.01 -8.04 -12.17
CA MET A 70 -9.81 -9.17 -12.64
C MET A 70 -11.03 -9.39 -11.74
N VAL A 71 -10.86 -9.30 -10.42
CA VAL A 71 -11.96 -9.41 -9.46
C VAL A 71 -12.95 -8.25 -9.61
N CYS A 72 -12.49 -7.00 -9.79
CA CYS A 72 -13.38 -5.87 -10.08
C CYS A 72 -14.20 -6.10 -11.35
N LYS A 73 -13.60 -6.65 -12.41
CA LYS A 73 -14.32 -7.03 -13.64
C LYS A 73 -15.40 -8.08 -13.37
N TRP A 74 -15.12 -9.08 -12.52
CA TRP A 74 -16.12 -10.07 -12.13
C TRP A 74 -17.28 -9.45 -11.34
N ILE A 75 -17.00 -8.49 -10.46
CA ILE A 75 -18.05 -7.74 -9.75
C ILE A 75 -18.92 -6.97 -10.75
N THR A 76 -18.32 -6.27 -11.72
CA THR A 76 -19.08 -5.56 -12.76
C THR A 76 -19.97 -6.50 -13.55
N ASN A 77 -19.46 -7.68 -13.95
CA ASN A 77 -20.26 -8.69 -14.63
C ASN A 77 -21.42 -9.21 -13.76
N LEU A 78 -21.18 -9.42 -12.46
CA LEU A 78 -22.21 -9.88 -11.52
C LEU A 78 -23.33 -8.83 -11.37
N LEU A 79 -22.99 -7.54 -11.32
CA LEU A 79 -23.96 -6.44 -11.29
C LEU A 79 -24.75 -6.37 -12.59
N GLU A 80 -24.09 -6.50 -13.74
CA GLU A 80 -24.75 -6.50 -15.04
C GLU A 80 -25.77 -7.64 -15.17
N GLN A 81 -25.45 -8.83 -14.66
CA GLN A 81 -26.40 -9.95 -14.60
C GLN A 81 -27.64 -9.62 -13.75
N GLN A 82 -27.48 -8.95 -12.61
CA GLN A 82 -28.63 -8.55 -11.79
C GLN A 82 -29.44 -7.41 -12.42
N ARG A 83 -28.78 -6.51 -13.16
CA ARG A 83 -29.42 -5.44 -13.94
C ARG A 83 -30.28 -6.02 -15.05
N GLN A 84 -29.75 -6.98 -15.80
CA GLN A 84 -30.48 -7.71 -16.85
C GLN A 84 -31.67 -8.50 -16.28
N ALA A 85 -31.51 -9.04 -15.06
CA ALA A 85 -32.60 -9.68 -14.33
C ALA A 85 -33.59 -8.68 -13.68
N GLN A 86 -33.45 -7.37 -13.92
CA GLN A 86 -34.27 -6.28 -13.37
C GLN A 86 -34.33 -6.24 -11.83
N ARG A 87 -33.34 -6.81 -11.14
CA ARG A 87 -33.27 -6.84 -9.67
C ARG A 87 -32.62 -5.62 -9.07
N ILE A 88 -31.80 -4.92 -9.85
CA ILE A 88 -31.15 -3.65 -9.49
C ILE A 88 -31.32 -2.65 -10.62
N THR A 89 -31.36 -1.37 -10.27
CA THR A 89 -31.54 -0.28 -11.24
C THR A 89 -30.22 0.18 -11.84
N ASP A 90 -30.26 0.82 -13.02
CA ASP A 90 -29.07 1.41 -13.65
C ASP A 90 -28.37 2.42 -12.72
N ALA A 91 -29.15 3.17 -11.93
CA ALA A 91 -28.63 4.11 -10.94
C ALA A 91 -27.79 3.39 -9.85
N GLN A 92 -28.26 2.25 -9.35
CA GLN A 92 -27.53 1.46 -8.35
C GLN A 92 -26.25 0.86 -8.93
N VAL A 93 -26.30 0.37 -10.17
CA VAL A 93 -25.11 -0.12 -10.89
C VAL A 93 -24.09 1.00 -11.07
N GLY A 94 -24.53 2.21 -11.45
CA GLY A 94 -23.66 3.37 -11.60
C GLY A 94 -22.94 3.76 -10.31
N VAL A 95 -23.64 3.75 -9.17
CA VAL A 95 -23.04 4.03 -7.85
C VAL A 95 -21.95 3.01 -7.51
N ILE A 96 -22.25 1.72 -7.64
CA ILE A 96 -21.27 0.67 -7.29
C ILE A 96 -20.08 0.69 -8.24
N THR A 97 -20.32 0.93 -9.53
CA THR A 97 -19.26 1.03 -10.53
C THR A 97 -18.31 2.20 -10.24
N ASN A 98 -18.84 3.35 -9.81
CA ASN A 98 -18.02 4.48 -9.39
C ASN A 98 -17.13 4.15 -8.18
N GLU A 99 -17.63 3.40 -7.20
CA GLU A 99 -16.81 2.95 -6.06
C GLU A 99 -15.73 1.94 -6.49
N LEU A 100 -16.03 1.04 -7.43
CA LEU A 100 -15.03 0.14 -8.00
C LEU A 100 -13.92 0.89 -8.77
N ILE A 101 -14.27 1.96 -9.49
CA ILE A 101 -13.30 2.82 -10.17
C ILE A 101 -12.38 3.49 -9.14
N LYS A 102 -12.94 4.04 -8.05
CA LYS A 102 -12.12 4.64 -6.98
C LYS A 102 -11.17 3.62 -6.35
N LEU A 103 -11.65 2.40 -6.10
CA LEU A 103 -10.83 1.30 -5.58
C LEU A 103 -9.67 0.98 -6.55
N MET A 104 -9.93 0.92 -7.84
CA MET A 104 -8.91 0.69 -8.87
C MET A 104 -7.93 1.86 -9.01
N SER A 105 -8.38 3.10 -8.90
CA SER A 105 -7.49 4.27 -8.90
C SER A 105 -6.57 4.27 -7.68
N CYS A 106 -7.08 3.92 -6.50
CA CYS A 106 -6.27 3.74 -5.29
C CYS A 106 -5.23 2.63 -5.50
N TYR A 107 -5.65 1.47 -6.01
CA TYR A 107 -4.74 0.38 -6.37
C TYR A 107 -3.60 0.84 -7.27
N GLN A 108 -3.91 1.54 -8.37
CA GLN A 108 -2.90 2.00 -9.33
C GLN A 108 -1.94 3.02 -8.72
N ALA A 109 -2.45 3.96 -7.94
CA ALA A 109 -1.62 4.94 -7.24
C ALA A 109 -0.66 4.24 -6.27
N THR A 110 -1.16 3.29 -5.49
CA THR A 110 -0.36 2.55 -4.50
C THR A 110 0.66 1.62 -5.14
N ASN A 111 0.30 0.95 -6.23
CA ASN A 111 1.23 0.17 -7.03
C ASN A 111 2.31 1.07 -7.67
N GLY A 112 1.91 2.24 -8.17
CA GLY A 112 2.84 3.24 -8.69
C GLY A 112 3.89 3.66 -7.67
N LEU A 113 3.47 3.93 -6.42
CA LEU A 113 4.39 4.26 -5.31
C LEU A 113 5.43 3.16 -5.03
N GLN A 114 5.12 1.89 -5.29
CA GLN A 114 6.09 0.80 -5.15
C GLN A 114 7.16 0.79 -6.26
N PHE A 115 6.82 1.27 -7.46
CA PHE A 115 7.71 1.28 -8.62
C PHE A 115 8.40 2.62 -8.87
N THR A 116 7.99 3.69 -8.19
CA THR A 116 8.63 5.02 -8.23
C THR A 116 9.26 5.38 -6.89
N PRO A 117 10.32 4.66 -6.45
CA PRO A 117 11.09 5.11 -5.30
C PRO A 117 11.77 6.46 -5.59
N MET A 118 12.13 7.19 -4.54
CA MET A 118 12.95 8.38 -4.67
C MET A 118 14.21 8.05 -5.49
N PRO A 119 14.62 8.87 -6.47
CA PRO A 119 15.77 8.57 -7.30
C PRO A 119 17.01 8.29 -6.43
N ALA A 120 17.69 7.17 -6.67
CA ALA A 120 18.85 6.75 -5.89
C ALA A 120 19.94 7.84 -5.83
N MET A 121 20.05 8.64 -6.89
CA MET A 121 20.93 9.80 -6.96
C MET A 121 20.60 10.85 -5.88
N LEU A 122 19.32 11.16 -5.66
CA LEU A 122 18.88 12.18 -4.70
C LEU A 122 19.08 11.70 -3.26
N ASN A 123 18.89 10.41 -3.01
CA ASN A 123 19.21 9.79 -1.72
C ASN A 123 20.72 9.79 -1.46
N GLY A 124 21.53 9.41 -2.46
CA GLY A 124 22.99 9.45 -2.39
C GLY A 124 23.56 10.86 -2.18
N PHE A 125 23.03 11.87 -2.88
CA PHE A 125 23.41 13.27 -2.67
C PHE A 125 23.05 13.76 -1.26
N THR A 126 21.82 13.48 -0.80
CA THR A 126 21.39 13.87 0.54
C THR A 126 22.29 13.25 1.61
N TYR A 127 22.60 11.96 1.50
CA TYR A 127 23.52 11.29 2.42
C TYR A 127 24.92 11.91 2.39
N PHE A 128 25.47 12.15 1.19
CA PHE A 128 26.77 12.78 1.03
C PHE A 128 26.83 14.16 1.70
N PHE A 129 25.79 14.98 1.52
CA PHE A 129 25.70 16.29 2.16
C PHE A 129 25.62 16.19 3.69
N VAL A 130 24.81 15.26 4.23
CA VAL A 130 24.73 15.03 5.68
C VAL A 130 26.08 14.61 6.25
N VAL A 131 26.77 13.69 5.58
CA VAL A 131 28.11 13.22 5.98
C VAL A 131 29.12 14.38 5.94
N ALA A 132 29.22 15.08 4.80
CA ALA A 132 30.14 16.21 4.65
C ALA A 132 29.86 17.31 5.69
N TRP A 133 28.58 17.63 5.93
CA TRP A 133 28.16 18.61 6.92
C TRP A 133 28.58 18.20 8.33
N VAL A 134 28.26 16.98 8.76
CA VAL A 134 28.62 16.49 10.11
C VAL A 134 30.14 16.42 10.32
N TYR A 135 30.90 15.95 9.33
CA TYR A 135 32.36 15.84 9.42
C TYR A 135 33.09 17.19 9.39
N THR A 136 32.54 18.20 8.70
CA THR A 136 33.12 19.55 8.64
C THR A 136 32.72 20.41 9.85
N LEU A 137 31.65 20.08 10.56
CA LEU A 137 31.16 20.86 11.70
C LEU A 137 32.07 20.75 12.93
N THR A 138 32.67 19.59 13.18
CA THR A 138 33.60 19.37 14.31
C THR A 138 34.84 20.25 14.25
N PRO A 139 35.61 20.30 13.15
CA PRO A 139 36.76 21.19 13.06
C PRO A 139 36.34 22.67 13.09
N VAL A 140 35.19 23.05 12.52
CA VAL A 140 34.70 24.44 12.56
C VAL A 140 34.34 24.86 13.98
N VAL A 141 33.61 24.05 14.74
CA VAL A 141 33.27 24.35 16.15
C VAL A 141 34.53 24.38 17.01
N ALA A 142 35.48 23.46 16.78
CA ALA A 142 36.76 23.48 17.47
C ALA A 142 37.59 24.74 17.15
N GLU A 143 37.62 25.19 15.89
CA GLU A 143 38.29 26.44 15.49
C GLU A 143 37.60 27.68 16.06
N MET A 144 36.26 27.72 16.11
CA MET A 144 35.51 28.81 16.74
C MET A 144 35.85 28.93 18.22
N GLU A 145 35.94 27.80 18.94
CA GLU A 145 36.36 27.78 20.34
C GLU A 145 37.83 28.21 20.53
N MET A 146 38.75 27.80 19.64
CA MET A 146 40.13 28.29 19.66
C MET A 146 40.22 29.80 19.42
N HIS A 147 39.38 30.33 18.53
CA HIS A 147 39.35 31.75 18.19
C HIS A 147 38.79 32.59 19.35
N GLU A 148 37.77 32.11 20.07
CA GLU A 148 37.17 32.83 21.20
C GLU A 148 38.03 32.75 22.48
N ASN A 149 38.64 31.60 22.76
CA ASN A 149 39.39 31.38 24.02
C ASN A 149 40.92 31.50 23.87
N GLY A 150 41.43 31.73 22.66
CA GLY A 150 42.87 31.86 22.35
C GLY A 150 43.69 30.57 22.46
N THR A 151 43.16 29.50 23.08
CA THR A 151 43.75 28.17 23.19
C THR A 151 42.66 27.10 23.20
N LEU A 152 42.95 25.91 22.63
CA LEU A 152 42.06 24.75 22.77
C LEU A 152 42.30 24.11 24.14
N ASN A 153 41.44 24.36 25.11
CA ASN A 153 41.47 23.67 26.40
C ASN A 153 40.73 22.31 26.30
N ASN A 154 41.01 21.39 27.22
CA ASN A 154 40.37 20.06 27.22
C ASN A 154 38.84 20.13 27.34
N GLU A 155 38.32 21.18 28.00
CA GLU A 155 36.89 21.42 28.18
C GLU A 155 36.22 21.81 26.85
N GLY A 156 36.83 22.70 26.08
CA GLY A 156 36.33 23.14 24.78
C GLY A 156 36.41 22.08 23.70
N PHE A 157 37.48 21.27 23.72
CA PHE A 157 37.54 20.07 22.89
C PHE A 157 36.43 19.06 23.25
N GLY A 158 36.18 18.87 24.55
CA GLY A 158 35.08 18.03 25.04
C GLY A 158 33.70 18.55 24.61
N LEU A 159 33.49 19.87 24.67
CA LEU A 159 32.25 20.52 24.25
C LEU A 159 32.02 20.40 22.74
N ALA A 160 33.07 20.61 21.92
CA ALA A 160 33.02 20.46 20.48
C ALA A 160 32.68 19.02 20.04
N LEU A 161 33.22 18.02 20.73
CA LEU A 161 32.88 16.62 20.50
C LEU A 161 31.42 16.31 20.88
N ALA A 162 30.97 16.79 22.05
CA ALA A 162 29.60 16.59 22.50
C ALA A 162 28.58 17.26 21.53
N PHE A 163 28.85 18.51 21.14
CA PHE A 163 28.00 19.24 20.20
C PHE A 163 27.96 18.57 18.83
N THR A 164 29.12 18.16 18.30
CA THR A 164 29.19 17.36 17.06
C THR A 164 28.35 16.10 17.18
N PHE A 165 28.45 15.37 18.29
CA PHE A 165 27.71 14.13 18.49
C PHE A 165 26.19 14.36 18.45
N PHE A 166 25.68 15.38 19.13
CA PHE A 166 24.24 15.71 19.09
C PHE A 166 23.78 16.19 17.71
N VAL A 167 24.60 17.00 17.03
CA VAL A 167 24.31 17.45 15.65
C VAL A 167 24.29 16.26 14.68
N ALA A 168 25.24 15.34 14.81
CA ALA A 168 25.28 14.10 14.05
C ALA A 168 24.01 13.28 14.27
N LEU A 169 23.62 13.05 15.53
CA LEU A 169 22.38 12.34 15.86
C LEU A 169 21.15 13.00 15.24
N PHE A 170 21.07 14.33 15.27
CA PHE A 170 19.96 15.07 14.68
C PHE A 170 19.88 14.90 13.16
N PHE A 171 20.96 15.15 12.42
CA PHE A 171 20.94 15.09 10.96
C PHE A 171 20.86 13.65 10.42
N PHE A 172 21.56 12.69 11.04
CA PHE A 172 21.38 11.28 10.68
C PHE A 172 19.99 10.77 11.06
N GLY A 173 19.43 11.22 12.19
CA GLY A 173 18.06 10.91 12.58
C GLY A 173 17.02 11.44 11.59
N LEU A 174 17.16 12.68 11.11
CA LEU A 174 16.31 13.25 10.06
C LEU A 174 16.43 12.47 8.74
N PHE A 175 17.65 12.07 8.36
CA PHE A 175 17.88 11.27 7.17
C PHE A 175 17.20 9.89 7.26
N GLU A 176 17.33 9.20 8.39
CA GLU A 176 16.65 7.92 8.63
C GLU A 176 15.11 8.09 8.69
N ALA A 177 14.61 9.17 9.29
CA ALA A 177 13.18 9.48 9.28
C ALA A 177 12.66 9.70 7.84
N GLY A 178 13.44 10.37 6.99
CA GLY A 178 13.14 10.53 5.56
C GLY A 178 12.97 9.19 4.84
N LYS A 179 13.88 8.23 5.09
CA LYS A 179 13.78 6.87 4.51
C LYS A 179 12.51 6.14 4.92
N VAL A 180 12.05 6.32 6.16
CA VAL A 180 10.80 5.71 6.64
C VAL A 180 9.60 6.30 5.92
N ILE A 181 9.61 7.61 5.65
CA ILE A 181 8.56 8.31 4.89
C ILE A 181 8.57 7.91 3.41
N GLU A 182 9.75 7.64 2.83
CA GLU A 182 9.90 7.20 1.43
C GLU A 182 9.27 5.83 1.15
N ALA A 183 9.19 4.96 2.15
CA ALA A 183 8.59 3.64 2.03
C ALA A 183 7.39 3.45 2.99
N PRO A 184 6.33 4.27 2.87
CA PRO A 184 5.22 4.26 3.82
C PRO A 184 4.46 2.91 3.76
N LEU A 185 4.46 2.28 2.59
CA LEU A 185 3.93 0.94 2.39
C LEU A 185 4.71 -0.11 3.18
N ALA A 186 6.04 -0.09 3.17
CA ALA A 186 6.83 -1.03 3.95
C ALA A 186 6.59 -0.86 5.47
N ALA A 187 6.36 0.37 5.92
CA ALA A 187 6.02 0.66 7.32
C ALA A 187 4.61 0.18 7.71
N VAL A 188 3.63 0.27 6.81
CA VAL A 188 2.22 -0.05 7.09
C VAL A 188 1.87 -1.51 6.77
N VAL A 189 2.59 -2.17 5.87
CA VAL A 189 2.34 -3.54 5.43
C VAL A 189 2.31 -4.55 6.58
N ASN A 190 3.14 -4.34 7.61
CA ASN A 190 3.16 -5.18 8.82
C ASN A 190 1.97 -4.94 9.77
N LEU A 191 1.24 -3.84 9.58
CA LEU A 191 0.02 -3.51 10.33
C LEU A 191 -1.24 -4.06 9.65
N ILE A 192 -1.13 -4.56 8.41
CA ILE A 192 -2.23 -5.19 7.69
C ILE A 192 -2.28 -6.66 8.10
N PRO A 193 -3.36 -7.09 8.82
CA PRO A 193 -3.49 -8.46 9.30
C PRO A 193 -3.42 -9.52 8.19
#